data_AF-A0A4R8UD65-F1
#
_entry.id   AF-A0A4R8UD65-F1
#
_cell.length_a   1.000
_cell.length_b   1.000
_cell.length_c   1.000
_cell.angle_alpha   90.00
_cell.angle_beta   90.00
_cell.angle_gamma   90.00
#
_symmetry.space_group_name_H-M   'P 1'
#
loop_
_entity.id
_entity.type
_entity.pdbx_description
1 polymer ?
#
loop_
_entity_poly.entity_id
_entity_poly.type
_entity_poly.pdbx_seq_one_letter_code
_entity_poly.pdbx_strand_id
1 'polypeptide(L)'
;MIRELPAVQSFMTDYPGSSELPESAPVGFPAWLGWQHFLNAFFILLIIRTGLQIRTTKRTAAYWTRNNTGLLRTKNPPVRIGLHVWFHLSLDTLWVLNGVIFYVLIFATGQWMRIVPLSWDVFPNAVSVAIQYASLNWPTENGWVNYNSLQLLAYFITVFIAAPLALITGLRMAPGLAARFARLDRVFPLPLARAVHFPVMLWFAGFIVVHVTLVLATGALRNLNHMYAARDDLSWWGFGIFALSLIVMAVAWIAAKPAILSSLAGLTGSVRR
;
A
#
# COMPACT_ATOMS: atom_id res chain seq x y z
N MET A 1 -32.45 -11.76 -10.47
CA MET A 1 -31.04 -11.38 -10.18
C MET A 1 -30.18 -12.62 -10.40
N ILE A 2 -28.95 -12.50 -10.94
CA ILE A 2 -28.10 -13.66 -11.32
C ILE A 2 -27.92 -14.68 -10.16
N ARG A 3 -27.86 -14.23 -8.91
CA ARG A 3 -27.73 -15.10 -7.73
C ARG A 3 -28.92 -16.02 -7.46
N GLU A 4 -30.11 -15.71 -7.99
CA GLU A 4 -31.32 -16.50 -7.76
C GLU A 4 -31.40 -17.72 -8.70
N LEU A 5 -30.44 -17.85 -9.62
CA LEU A 5 -30.35 -19.01 -10.49
C LEU A 5 -29.91 -20.24 -9.65
N PRO A 6 -30.60 -21.40 -9.76
CA PRO A 6 -30.26 -22.60 -8.98
C PRO A 6 -28.80 -23.03 -9.11
N ALA A 7 -28.23 -22.91 -10.31
CA ALA A 7 -26.82 -23.22 -10.55
C ALA A 7 -25.86 -22.30 -9.76
N VAL A 8 -26.21 -21.03 -9.61
CA VAL A 8 -25.40 -20.06 -8.84
C VAL A 8 -25.53 -20.33 -7.34
N GLN A 9 -26.73 -20.68 -6.86
CA GLN A 9 -26.93 -21.05 -5.45
C GLN A 9 -26.18 -22.34 -5.08
N SER A 10 -26.20 -23.35 -5.95
CA SER A 10 -25.41 -24.57 -5.76
C SER A 10 -23.92 -24.25 -5.70
N PHE A 11 -23.42 -23.46 -6.67
CA PHE A 11 -22.01 -23.04 -6.69
C PHE A 11 -21.60 -22.30 -5.41
N MET A 12 -22.45 -21.40 -4.92
CA MET A 12 -22.19 -20.66 -3.68
C MET A 12 -22.32 -21.53 -2.42
N THR A 13 -22.98 -22.68 -2.49
CA THR A 13 -23.00 -23.68 -1.42
C THR A 13 -21.68 -24.44 -1.37
N ASP A 14 -21.15 -24.82 -2.53
CA ASP A 14 -19.84 -25.50 -2.65
C ASP A 14 -18.68 -24.54 -2.33
N TYR A 15 -18.85 -23.25 -2.63
CA TYR A 15 -17.86 -22.19 -2.44
C TYR A 15 -18.48 -21.00 -1.68
N PRO A 16 -18.50 -21.05 -0.33
CA PRO A 16 -19.23 -20.08 0.50
C PRO A 16 -18.62 -18.67 0.50
N GLY A 17 -17.41 -18.50 -0.02
CA GLY A 17 -16.74 -17.20 -0.19
C GLY A 17 -15.45 -17.03 0.63
N SER A 18 -15.01 -18.06 1.37
CA SER A 18 -13.76 -18.06 2.13
C SER A 18 -13.08 -19.42 2.04
N SER A 19 -11.75 -19.42 1.96
CA SER A 19 -10.93 -20.63 2.07
C SER A 19 -10.51 -20.85 3.53
N GLU A 20 -10.58 -22.08 4.04
CA GLU A 20 -10.15 -22.38 5.41
C GLU A 20 -8.65 -22.11 5.61
N LEU A 21 -8.30 -21.53 6.77
CA LEU A 21 -6.91 -21.35 7.17
C LEU A 21 -6.42 -22.58 7.94
N PRO A 22 -5.12 -22.91 7.87
CA PRO A 22 -4.54 -23.95 8.72
C PRO A 22 -4.78 -23.68 10.22
N GLU A 23 -4.87 -24.72 11.03
CA GLU A 23 -5.05 -24.60 12.49
C GLU A 23 -3.93 -23.79 13.17
N SER A 24 -2.74 -23.76 12.56
CA SER A 24 -1.60 -22.97 13.04
C SER A 24 -1.69 -21.48 12.70
N ALA A 25 -2.67 -21.05 11.91
CA ALA A 25 -2.84 -19.65 11.54
C ALA A 25 -3.27 -18.81 12.75
N PRO A 26 -2.63 -17.66 13.00
CA PRO A 26 -3.00 -16.80 14.11
C PRO A 26 -4.39 -16.19 13.88
N VAL A 27 -5.17 -16.11 14.97
CA VAL A 27 -6.48 -15.45 15.00
C VAL A 27 -6.33 -14.03 15.54
N GLY A 28 -7.07 -13.10 14.94
CA GLY A 28 -7.03 -11.69 15.31
C GLY A 28 -5.77 -10.97 14.83
N PHE A 29 -5.64 -9.73 15.29
CA PHE A 29 -4.63 -8.80 14.82
C PHE A 29 -3.70 -8.38 15.95
N PRO A 30 -2.38 -8.63 15.87
CA PRO A 30 -1.44 -8.03 16.80
C PRO A 30 -1.39 -6.51 16.65
N ALA A 31 -1.14 -5.79 17.75
CA ALA A 31 -1.09 -4.33 17.77
C ALA A 31 -0.12 -3.74 16.72
N TRP A 32 0.91 -4.50 16.32
CA TRP A 32 1.85 -4.03 15.31
C TRP A 32 1.27 -3.84 13.93
N LEU A 33 0.23 -4.62 13.58
CA LEU A 33 -0.45 -4.45 12.30
C LEU A 33 -1.16 -3.11 12.21
N GLY A 34 -1.67 -2.57 13.32
CA GLY A 34 -2.37 -1.29 13.31
C GLY A 34 -1.47 -0.11 12.99
N TRP A 35 -0.28 -0.03 13.60
CA TRP A 35 0.66 1.04 13.27
C TRP A 35 1.33 0.82 11.90
N GLN A 36 1.53 -0.42 11.47
CA GLN A 36 1.96 -0.73 10.10
C GLN A 36 0.93 -0.25 9.07
N HIS A 37 -0.36 -0.53 9.32
CA HIS A 37 -1.45 -0.08 8.47
C HIS A 37 -1.50 1.44 8.36
N PHE A 38 -1.40 2.15 9.49
CA PHE A 38 -1.34 3.61 9.51
C PHE A 38 -0.14 4.16 8.72
N LEU A 39 1.08 3.68 9.01
CA LEU A 39 2.28 4.15 8.33
C LEU A 39 2.20 3.91 6.82
N ASN A 40 1.69 2.74 6.41
CA ASN A 40 1.51 2.41 5.00
C ASN A 40 0.51 3.37 4.32
N ALA A 41 -0.64 3.61 4.94
CA ALA A 41 -1.63 4.57 4.43
C ALA A 41 -1.07 6.00 4.34
N PHE A 42 -0.33 6.42 5.37
CA PHE A 42 0.33 7.73 5.43
C PHE A 42 1.34 7.92 4.30
N PHE A 43 2.24 6.95 4.09
CA PHE A 43 3.24 7.04 3.03
C PHE A 43 2.61 6.98 1.65
N ILE A 44 1.72 6.01 1.39
CA ILE A 44 1.10 5.84 0.06
C ILE A 44 0.32 7.09 -0.35
N LEU A 45 -0.39 7.74 0.58
CA LEU A 45 -1.06 9.03 0.32
C LEU A 45 -0.09 10.06 -0.28
N LEU A 46 1.05 10.26 0.37
CA LEU A 46 2.03 11.26 -0.03
C LEU A 46 2.83 10.81 -1.28
N ILE A 47 3.10 9.52 -1.44
CA ILE A 47 3.76 8.92 -2.60
C ILE A 47 2.90 9.09 -3.85
N ILE A 48 1.60 8.77 -3.80
CA ILE A 48 0.67 8.97 -4.92
C ILE A 48 0.64 10.45 -5.31
N ARG A 49 0.50 11.35 -4.33
CA ARG A 49 0.49 12.80 -4.58
C ARG A 49 1.76 13.26 -5.29
N THR A 50 2.92 12.87 -4.76
CA THR A 50 4.21 13.30 -5.30
C THR A 50 4.48 12.68 -6.67
N GLY A 51 4.05 11.43 -6.91
CA GLY A 51 4.09 10.79 -8.23
C GLY A 51 3.26 11.55 -9.27
N LEU A 52 2.04 11.98 -8.90
CA LEU A 52 1.21 12.84 -9.75
C LEU A 52 1.90 14.19 -10.01
N GLN A 53 2.46 14.83 -8.99
CA GLN A 53 3.18 16.10 -9.13
C GLN A 53 4.39 15.96 -10.07
N ILE A 54 5.18 14.90 -9.95
CA ILE A 54 6.31 14.63 -10.85
C ILE A 54 5.85 14.50 -12.30
N ARG A 55 4.68 13.88 -12.53
CA ARG A 55 4.13 13.67 -13.87
C ARG A 55 3.52 14.93 -14.49
N THR A 56 2.87 15.79 -13.70
CA THR A 56 2.09 16.93 -14.21
C THR A 56 2.82 18.27 -14.12
N THR A 57 3.82 18.40 -13.26
CA THR A 57 4.51 19.67 -13.00
C THR A 57 5.60 19.93 -14.05
N LYS A 58 5.43 20.96 -14.87
CA LYS A 58 6.39 21.34 -15.92
C LYS A 58 7.68 21.99 -15.37
N ARG A 59 7.60 22.74 -14.27
CA ARG A 59 8.74 23.44 -13.63
C ARG A 59 8.73 23.16 -12.14
N THR A 60 9.80 22.56 -11.62
CA THR A 60 9.92 22.31 -10.19
C THR A 60 10.19 23.61 -9.44
N ALA A 61 9.60 23.77 -8.25
CA ALA A 61 9.73 25.00 -7.45
C ALA A 61 11.15 25.22 -6.89
N ALA A 62 11.90 24.13 -6.72
CA ALA A 62 13.30 24.15 -6.31
C ALA A 62 13.97 22.84 -6.70
N TYR A 63 15.29 22.86 -6.69
CA TYR A 63 16.15 21.71 -6.90
C TYR A 63 16.98 21.45 -5.67
N TRP A 64 17.16 20.18 -5.36
CA TRP A 64 18.01 19.71 -4.28
C TRP A 64 19.24 19.00 -4.84
N THR A 65 20.39 19.25 -4.21
CA THR A 65 21.63 18.52 -4.46
C THR A 65 22.19 18.05 -3.13
N ARG A 66 22.38 16.73 -3.01
CA ARG A 66 22.89 16.06 -1.80
C ARG A 66 24.18 16.68 -1.27
N ASN A 67 24.28 16.82 0.05
CA ASN A 67 25.55 17.10 0.71
C ASN A 67 26.39 15.81 0.85
N ASN A 68 27.66 15.84 0.46
CA ASN A 68 28.58 14.71 0.60
C ASN A 68 29.66 14.91 1.68
N THR A 69 29.54 15.94 2.53
CA THR A 69 30.53 16.25 3.58
C THR A 69 30.11 15.80 4.98
N GLY A 70 28.81 15.54 5.21
CA GLY A 70 28.24 15.13 6.50
C GLY A 70 28.41 13.65 6.86
N LEU A 71 27.52 13.15 7.74
CA LEU A 71 27.53 11.78 8.27
C LEU A 71 27.25 10.71 7.20
N LEU A 72 26.35 11.00 6.26
CA LEU A 72 26.00 10.10 5.16
C LEU A 72 26.79 10.47 3.90
N ARG A 73 27.92 9.76 3.70
CA ARG A 73 28.77 9.91 2.51
C ARG A 73 28.50 8.78 1.53
N THR A 74 28.35 9.12 0.25
CA THR A 74 28.22 8.12 -0.81
C THR A 74 29.37 8.27 -1.79
N LYS A 75 29.83 7.15 -2.36
CA LYS A 75 30.93 7.11 -3.33
C LYS A 75 30.62 7.90 -4.62
N ASN A 76 29.35 7.97 -5.03
CA ASN A 76 28.95 8.62 -6.26
C ASN A 76 28.80 10.15 -6.12
N PRO A 77 29.11 10.92 -7.18
CA PRO A 77 28.93 12.36 -7.17
C PRO A 77 27.45 12.73 -6.92
N PRO A 78 27.18 13.81 -6.17
CA PRO A 78 25.81 14.30 -5.97
C PRO A 78 25.10 14.61 -7.29
N VAL A 79 23.85 14.18 -7.42
CA VAL A 79 22.98 14.50 -8.55
C VAL A 79 21.98 15.57 -8.13
N ARG A 80 21.78 16.57 -8.98
CA ARG A 80 20.74 17.59 -8.80
C ARG A 80 19.40 17.01 -9.23
N ILE A 81 18.41 17.04 -8.35
CA ILE A 81 17.05 16.53 -8.62
C ILE A 81 15.99 17.57 -8.21
N GLY A 82 14.81 17.50 -8.82
CA GLY A 82 13.69 18.38 -8.46
C GLY A 82 13.14 18.08 -7.06
N LEU A 83 12.59 19.08 -6.38
CA LEU A 83 12.12 18.96 -4.99
C LEU A 83 11.06 17.86 -4.81
N HIS A 84 10.13 17.70 -5.78
CA HIS A 84 9.13 16.63 -5.73
C HIS A 84 9.75 15.24 -5.89
N VAL A 85 10.79 15.10 -6.72
CA VAL A 85 11.53 13.82 -6.87
C VAL A 85 12.28 13.50 -5.59
N TRP A 86 12.92 14.49 -4.96
CA TRP A 86 13.55 14.32 -3.66
C TRP A 86 12.54 13.86 -2.59
N PHE A 87 11.38 14.51 -2.51
CA PHE A 87 10.38 14.17 -1.51
C PHE A 87 9.78 12.78 -1.75
N HIS A 88 9.48 12.43 -3.01
CA HIS A 88 9.01 11.09 -3.38
C HIS A 88 10.01 10.01 -2.96
N LEU A 89 11.29 10.14 -3.35
CA LEU A 89 12.32 9.17 -2.98
C LEU A 89 12.56 9.07 -1.46
N SER A 90 12.37 10.19 -0.73
CA SER A 90 12.46 10.19 0.73
C SER A 90 11.32 9.39 1.35
N LEU A 91 10.09 9.59 0.87
CA LEU A 91 8.92 8.81 1.28
C LEU A 91 9.07 7.34 0.91
N ASP A 92 9.52 7.04 -0.31
CA ASP A 92 9.75 5.66 -0.78
C ASP A 92 10.79 4.96 0.10
N THR A 93 11.86 5.66 0.50
CA THR A 93 12.88 5.09 1.39
C THR A 93 12.27 4.68 2.74
N LEU A 94 11.45 5.55 3.34
CA LEU A 94 10.77 5.25 4.60
C LEU A 94 9.71 4.17 4.44
N TRP A 95 8.98 4.17 3.32
CA TRP A 95 7.98 3.18 2.99
C TRP A 95 8.59 1.79 2.76
N VAL A 96 9.73 1.70 2.09
CA VAL A 96 10.48 0.45 1.92
C VAL A 96 11.01 -0.05 3.26
N LEU A 97 11.55 0.82 4.10
CA LEU A 97 11.97 0.43 5.45
C LEU A 97 10.78 -0.12 6.26
N ASN A 98 9.64 0.56 6.22
CA ASN A 98 8.40 0.10 6.83
C ASN A 98 7.96 -1.26 6.28
N GLY A 99 8.03 -1.45 4.95
CA GLY A 99 7.73 -2.70 4.27
C GLY A 99 8.68 -3.84 4.66
N VAL A 100 9.98 -3.59 4.81
CA VAL A 100 10.92 -4.60 5.31
C VAL A 100 10.56 -5.03 6.73
N ILE A 101 10.25 -4.08 7.62
CA ILE A 101 9.80 -4.38 8.98
C ILE A 101 8.50 -5.19 8.94
N PHE A 102 7.53 -4.80 8.09
CA PHE A 102 6.29 -5.53 7.90
C PHE A 102 6.53 -6.97 7.44
N TYR A 103 7.39 -7.18 6.44
CA TYR A 103 7.74 -8.51 5.94
C TYR A 103 8.37 -9.37 7.04
N VAL A 104 9.32 -8.82 7.81
CA VAL A 104 9.92 -9.55 8.93
C VAL A 104 8.85 -9.95 9.95
N LEU A 105 7.99 -9.02 10.37
CA LEU A 105 6.96 -9.27 11.38
C LEU A 105 5.89 -10.25 10.89
N ILE A 106 5.42 -10.12 9.65
CA ILE A 106 4.32 -10.94 9.13
C ILE A 106 4.74 -12.40 8.94
N PHE A 107 6.01 -12.65 8.57
CA PHE A 107 6.57 -13.99 8.52
C PHE A 107 6.92 -14.51 9.92
N ALA A 108 7.53 -13.71 10.79
CA ALA A 108 7.92 -14.13 12.14
C ALA A 108 6.73 -14.45 13.06
N THR A 109 5.57 -13.85 12.83
CA THR A 109 4.35 -14.07 13.64
C THR A 109 3.32 -15.00 13.01
N GLY A 110 3.62 -15.57 11.83
CA GLY A 110 2.68 -16.44 11.10
C GLY A 110 1.50 -15.70 10.45
N GLN A 111 1.38 -14.37 10.63
CA GLN A 111 0.29 -13.54 10.09
C GLN A 111 0.22 -13.57 8.55
N TRP A 112 1.29 -13.99 7.88
CA TRP A 112 1.34 -14.14 6.42
C TRP A 112 0.31 -15.15 5.89
N MET A 113 -0.04 -16.17 6.68
CA MET A 113 -1.01 -17.20 6.31
C MET A 113 -2.41 -16.62 6.02
N ARG A 114 -2.71 -15.43 6.55
CA ARG A 114 -4.00 -14.74 6.37
C ARG A 114 -4.09 -13.99 5.04
N ILE A 115 -2.97 -13.73 4.36
CA ILE A 115 -2.91 -12.89 3.15
C ILE A 115 -2.20 -13.56 1.97
N VAL A 116 -1.81 -14.83 2.12
CA VAL A 116 -1.25 -15.66 1.06
C VAL A 116 -2.25 -16.78 0.77
N PRO A 117 -2.67 -16.99 -0.50
CA PRO A 117 -3.53 -18.11 -0.83
C PRO A 117 -2.82 -19.44 -0.56
N LEU A 118 -3.41 -20.28 0.28
CA LEU A 118 -2.87 -21.60 0.65
C LEU A 118 -3.57 -22.76 -0.07
N SER A 119 -4.68 -22.48 -0.74
CA SER A 119 -5.54 -23.45 -1.41
C SER A 119 -6.10 -22.88 -2.73
N TRP A 120 -6.39 -23.77 -3.68
CA TRP A 120 -6.89 -23.38 -5.00
C TRP A 120 -8.37 -23.02 -5.01
N ASP A 121 -9.13 -23.41 -3.98
CA ASP A 121 -10.54 -23.02 -3.81
C ASP A 121 -10.73 -21.51 -3.60
N VAL A 122 -9.65 -20.75 -3.37
CA VAL A 122 -9.67 -19.29 -3.26
C VAL A 122 -10.28 -18.63 -4.49
N PHE A 123 -10.04 -19.17 -5.69
CA PHE A 123 -10.53 -18.60 -6.94
C PHE A 123 -12.05 -18.75 -7.09
N PRO A 124 -12.63 -19.96 -6.99
CA PRO A 124 -14.09 -20.09 -7.03
C PRO A 124 -14.78 -19.39 -5.85
N ASN A 125 -14.21 -19.40 -4.64
CA ASN A 125 -14.74 -18.62 -3.52
C ASN A 125 -14.74 -17.10 -3.81
N ALA A 126 -13.68 -16.57 -4.44
CA ALA A 126 -13.63 -15.16 -4.82
C ALA A 126 -14.71 -14.79 -5.85
N VAL A 127 -15.08 -15.72 -6.75
CA VAL A 127 -16.21 -15.55 -7.67
C VAL A 127 -17.53 -15.44 -6.90
N SER A 128 -17.77 -16.29 -5.91
CA SER A 128 -18.96 -16.20 -5.04
C SER A 128 -19.07 -14.84 -4.37
N VAL A 129 -17.96 -14.33 -3.79
CA VAL A 129 -17.93 -13.01 -3.14
C VAL A 129 -18.17 -11.88 -4.15
N ALA A 130 -17.58 -11.98 -5.34
CA ALA A 130 -17.78 -10.97 -6.40
C ALA A 130 -19.26 -10.89 -6.82
N ILE A 131 -19.94 -12.03 -6.94
CA ILE A 131 -21.38 -12.09 -7.22
C ILE A 131 -22.18 -11.45 -6.08
N GLN A 132 -21.82 -11.75 -4.82
CA GLN A 132 -22.47 -11.15 -3.65
C GLN A 132 -22.32 -9.62 -3.64
N TYR A 133 -21.11 -9.10 -3.82
CA TYR A 133 -20.86 -7.66 -3.91
C TYR A 133 -21.60 -7.00 -5.07
N ALA A 134 -21.60 -7.60 -6.26
CA ALA A 134 -22.34 -7.11 -7.42
C ALA A 134 -23.85 -7.13 -7.20
N SER A 135 -24.36 -7.99 -6.31
CA SER A 135 -25.77 -8.07 -5.94
C SER A 135 -26.20 -7.07 -4.85
N LEU A 136 -25.28 -6.24 -4.34
CA LEU A 136 -25.48 -5.33 -3.20
C LEU A 136 -25.95 -6.05 -1.91
N ASN A 137 -25.80 -7.37 -1.86
CA ASN A 137 -26.03 -8.16 -0.67
C ASN A 137 -24.67 -8.57 -0.13
N TRP A 138 -24.09 -7.67 0.65
CA TRP A 138 -22.70 -7.81 1.06
C TRP A 138 -22.58 -8.81 2.20
N PRO A 139 -21.61 -9.75 2.11
CA PRO A 139 -21.37 -10.70 3.17
C PRO A 139 -21.01 -9.99 4.46
N THR A 140 -21.39 -10.60 5.59
CA THR A 140 -20.86 -10.16 6.88
C THR A 140 -19.41 -10.61 6.96
N GLU A 141 -18.49 -9.65 6.96
CA GLU A 141 -17.06 -9.94 7.01
C GLU A 141 -16.66 -10.43 8.42
N ASN A 142 -15.89 -11.51 8.48
CA ASN A 142 -15.28 -11.99 9.72
C ASN A 142 -13.76 -11.90 9.67
N GLY A 143 -13.27 -10.69 9.35
CA GLY A 143 -11.85 -10.41 9.19
C GLY A 143 -10.98 -10.73 10.41
N TRP A 144 -11.57 -10.89 11.60
CA TRP A 144 -10.87 -11.33 12.80
C TRP A 144 -10.35 -12.77 12.67
N VAL A 145 -11.17 -13.67 12.12
CA VAL A 145 -10.79 -15.07 11.91
C VAL A 145 -10.14 -15.24 10.55
N ASN A 146 -10.78 -14.76 9.49
CA ASN A 146 -10.32 -14.95 8.12
C ASN A 146 -10.92 -13.92 7.16
N TYR A 147 -10.18 -13.55 6.13
CA TYR A 147 -10.71 -12.71 5.07
C TYR A 147 -11.52 -13.54 4.07
N ASN A 148 -12.51 -12.92 3.45
CA ASN A 148 -13.14 -13.54 2.28
C ASN A 148 -12.10 -13.68 1.14
N SER A 149 -12.32 -14.62 0.22
CA SER A 149 -11.30 -14.97 -0.77
C SER A 149 -11.01 -13.86 -1.79
N LEU A 150 -11.97 -12.95 -2.04
CA LEU A 150 -11.73 -11.80 -2.92
C LEU A 150 -10.84 -10.75 -2.25
N GLN A 151 -11.06 -10.47 -0.96
CA GLN A 151 -10.18 -9.64 -0.14
C GLN A 151 -8.78 -10.26 -0.05
N LEU A 152 -8.69 -11.56 0.24
CA LEU A 152 -7.40 -12.26 0.34
C LEU A 152 -6.59 -12.13 -0.95
N LEU A 153 -7.20 -12.34 -2.12
CA LEU A 153 -6.52 -12.16 -3.41
C LEU A 153 -6.09 -10.70 -3.63
N ALA A 154 -6.96 -9.73 -3.30
CA ALA A 154 -6.63 -8.32 -3.42
C ALA A 154 -5.46 -7.90 -2.51
N TYR A 155 -5.40 -8.43 -1.28
CA TYR A 155 -4.30 -8.20 -0.34
C TYR A 155 -3.02 -8.87 -0.81
N PHE A 156 -3.10 -10.12 -1.28
CA PHE A 156 -1.96 -10.83 -1.84
C PHE A 156 -1.34 -10.07 -3.01
N ILE A 157 -2.16 -9.66 -3.99
CA ILE A 157 -1.70 -8.88 -5.14
C ILE A 157 -1.07 -7.57 -4.67
N THR A 158 -1.71 -6.85 -3.75
CA THR A 158 -1.23 -5.54 -3.31
C THR A 158 0.11 -5.65 -2.57
N VAL A 159 0.23 -6.61 -1.65
CA VAL A 159 1.42 -6.78 -0.79
C VAL A 159 2.56 -7.47 -1.53
N PHE A 160 2.30 -8.59 -2.21
CA PHE A 160 3.35 -9.45 -2.75
C PHE A 160 3.63 -9.25 -4.24
N ILE A 161 2.81 -8.48 -4.96
CA ILE A 161 3.00 -8.22 -6.39
C ILE A 161 3.18 -6.72 -6.65
N ALA A 162 2.16 -5.91 -6.35
CA ALA A 162 2.15 -4.49 -6.66
C ALA A 162 3.24 -3.71 -5.91
N ALA A 163 3.42 -3.96 -4.60
CA ALA A 163 4.45 -3.28 -3.81
C ALA A 163 5.89 -3.61 -4.27
N PRO A 164 6.28 -4.88 -4.45
CA PRO A 164 7.57 -5.22 -5.06
C PRO A 164 7.75 -4.64 -6.46
N LEU A 165 6.70 -4.65 -7.28
CA LEU A 165 6.76 -4.10 -8.63
C LEU A 165 6.97 -2.57 -8.62
N ALA A 166 6.32 -1.85 -7.70
CA ALA A 166 6.55 -0.43 -7.47
C ALA A 166 8.00 -0.13 -7.07
N LEU A 167 8.57 -0.95 -6.16
CA LEU A 167 9.96 -0.82 -5.74
C LEU A 167 10.94 -1.06 -6.90
N ILE A 168 10.77 -2.15 -7.65
CA ILE A 168 11.65 -2.52 -8.76
C ILE A 168 11.63 -1.44 -9.85
N THR A 169 10.43 -1.02 -10.26
CA THR A 169 10.25 0.02 -11.28
C THR A 169 10.72 1.39 -10.78
N GLY A 170 10.47 1.74 -9.52
CA GLY A 170 10.94 2.98 -8.89
C GLY A 170 12.47 3.06 -8.82
N LEU A 171 13.14 2.00 -8.35
CA LEU A 171 14.60 1.91 -8.34
C LEU A 171 15.19 2.06 -9.74
N ARG A 172 14.57 1.43 -10.75
CA ARG A 172 15.02 1.55 -12.15
C ARG A 172 14.96 2.98 -12.67
N MET A 173 14.03 3.79 -12.17
CA MET A 173 13.87 5.20 -12.54
C MET A 173 14.67 6.17 -11.66
N ALA A 174 15.32 5.70 -10.59
CA ALA A 174 15.99 6.56 -9.62
C ALA A 174 17.18 7.33 -10.26
N PRO A 175 17.26 8.66 -10.04
CA PRO A 175 18.36 9.48 -10.56
C PRO A 175 19.72 9.02 -10.05
N GLY A 176 20.75 9.10 -10.89
CA GLY A 176 22.13 8.72 -10.53
C GLY A 176 22.42 7.21 -10.54
N LEU A 177 21.43 6.36 -10.81
CA LEU A 177 21.64 4.91 -10.95
C LEU A 177 21.68 4.42 -12.41
N ALA A 178 21.48 5.31 -13.40
CA ALA A 178 21.46 4.93 -14.81
C ALA A 178 22.70 4.14 -15.26
N ALA A 179 23.90 4.60 -14.90
CA ALA A 179 25.15 3.91 -15.23
C ALA A 179 25.25 2.52 -14.56
N ARG A 180 24.71 2.36 -13.34
CA ARG A 180 24.69 1.07 -12.61
C ARG A 180 23.76 0.06 -13.29
N PHE A 181 22.70 0.54 -13.93
CA PHE A 181 21.69 -0.29 -14.58
C PHE A 181 21.86 -0.41 -16.09
N ALA A 182 22.95 0.08 -16.67
CA ALA A 182 23.20 0.01 -18.11
C ALA A 182 23.11 -1.42 -18.69
N ARG A 183 23.53 -2.44 -17.93
CA ARG A 183 23.40 -3.86 -18.34
C ARG A 183 21.95 -4.33 -18.40
N LEU A 184 21.06 -3.74 -17.61
CA LEU A 184 19.64 -4.08 -17.57
C LEU A 184 18.86 -3.43 -18.73
N ASP A 185 19.43 -2.47 -19.46
CA ASP A 185 18.74 -1.77 -20.54
C ASP A 185 18.22 -2.71 -21.65
N ARG A 186 18.87 -3.87 -21.84
CA ARG A 186 18.44 -4.88 -22.82
C ARG A 186 17.18 -5.63 -22.41
N VAL A 187 16.95 -5.84 -21.12
CA VAL A 187 15.87 -6.70 -20.58
C VAL A 187 14.79 -5.91 -19.84
N PHE A 188 15.17 -4.81 -19.21
CA PHE A 188 14.29 -3.95 -18.43
C PHE A 188 14.61 -2.46 -18.71
N PRO A 189 14.22 -1.97 -19.90
CA PRO A 189 14.50 -0.62 -20.33
C PRO A 189 13.65 0.42 -19.57
N LEU A 190 14.16 1.65 -19.49
CA LEU A 190 13.50 2.74 -18.75
C LEU A 190 12.06 3.05 -19.22
N PRO A 191 11.71 3.00 -20.53
CA PRO A 191 10.33 3.16 -20.97
C PRO A 191 9.39 2.09 -20.41
N LEU A 192 9.84 0.82 -20.34
CA LEU A 192 9.06 -0.27 -19.76
C LEU A 192 8.84 -0.04 -18.27
N ALA A 193 9.87 0.35 -17.52
CA ALA A 193 9.74 0.68 -16.10
C ALA A 193 8.67 1.77 -15.85
N ARG A 194 8.65 2.84 -16.67
CA ARG A 194 7.61 3.88 -16.60
C ARG A 194 6.22 3.36 -16.96
N ALA A 195 6.13 2.55 -18.01
CA ALA A 195 4.88 1.97 -18.49
C ALA A 195 4.25 1.03 -17.46
N VAL A 196 5.05 0.39 -16.60
CA VAL A 196 4.58 -0.45 -15.50
C VAL A 196 4.31 0.34 -14.23
N HIS A 197 5.18 1.27 -13.85
CA HIS A 197 5.09 2.00 -12.58
C HIS A 197 3.78 2.81 -12.44
N PHE A 198 3.36 3.45 -13.53
CA PHE A 198 2.15 4.27 -13.50
C PHE A 198 0.86 3.45 -13.29
N PRO A 199 0.61 2.34 -14.04
CA PRO A 199 -0.48 1.42 -13.72
C PRO A 199 -0.43 0.85 -12.29
N VAL A 200 0.75 0.58 -11.73
CA VAL A 200 0.87 0.13 -10.34
C VAL A 200 0.40 1.21 -9.35
N MET A 201 0.72 2.48 -9.60
CA MET A 201 0.17 3.60 -8.81
C MET A 201 -1.36 3.67 -8.93
N LEU A 202 -1.92 3.44 -10.13
CA LEU A 202 -3.37 3.39 -10.32
C LEU A 202 -4.01 2.20 -9.60
N TRP A 203 -3.36 1.04 -9.57
CA TRP A 203 -3.79 -0.11 -8.76
C TRP A 203 -3.89 0.28 -7.28
N PHE A 204 -2.86 0.90 -6.70
CA PHE A 204 -2.91 1.35 -5.30
C PHE A 204 -4.06 2.33 -5.04
N ALA A 205 -4.25 3.31 -5.93
CA ALA A 205 -5.34 4.27 -5.80
C ALA A 205 -6.72 3.59 -5.87
N GLY A 206 -6.94 2.71 -6.86
CA GLY A 206 -8.18 1.96 -7.01
C GLY A 206 -8.43 1.01 -5.84
N PHE A 207 -7.40 0.28 -5.40
CA PHE A 207 -7.45 -0.58 -4.23
C PHE A 207 -7.88 0.21 -2.99
N ILE A 208 -7.26 1.37 -2.71
CA ILE A 208 -7.62 2.21 -1.55
C ILE A 208 -9.09 2.63 -1.61
N VAL A 209 -9.57 3.10 -2.76
CA VAL A 209 -10.97 3.54 -2.92
C VAL A 209 -11.94 2.39 -2.64
N VAL A 210 -11.73 1.24 -3.28
CA VAL A 210 -12.61 0.07 -3.08
C VAL A 210 -12.50 -0.47 -1.65
N HIS A 211 -11.28 -0.59 -1.13
CA HIS A 211 -11.00 -1.10 0.20
C HIS A 211 -11.67 -0.25 1.29
N VAL A 212 -11.46 1.07 1.28
CA VAL A 212 -12.07 1.98 2.27
C VAL A 212 -13.58 1.98 2.14
N THR A 213 -14.12 1.93 0.92
CA THR A 213 -15.57 1.81 0.70
C THR A 213 -16.10 0.56 1.39
N LEU A 214 -15.51 -0.61 1.13
CA LEU A 214 -15.96 -1.87 1.74
C LEU A 214 -15.81 -1.85 3.26
N VAL A 215 -14.70 -1.33 3.80
CA VAL A 215 -14.51 -1.18 5.26
C VAL A 215 -15.66 -0.43 5.91
N LEU A 216 -16.08 0.68 5.31
CA LEU A 216 -17.15 1.51 5.86
C LEU A 216 -18.54 0.88 5.67
N ALA A 217 -18.69 0.06 4.64
CA ALA A 217 -19.98 -0.41 4.18
C ALA A 217 -20.33 -1.84 4.67
N THR A 218 -19.35 -2.61 5.17
CA THR A 218 -19.53 -3.98 5.71
C THR A 218 -19.36 -4.08 7.24
N GLY A 219 -19.57 -2.98 7.96
CA GLY A 219 -19.49 -2.95 9.44
C GLY A 219 -18.34 -2.08 9.96
N ALA A 220 -18.42 -0.77 9.68
CA ALA A 220 -17.36 0.20 9.96
C ALA A 220 -16.75 0.11 11.36
N LEU A 221 -17.55 0.09 12.43
CA LEU A 221 -17.02 0.07 13.80
C LEU A 221 -16.17 -1.17 14.07
N ARG A 222 -16.67 -2.35 13.71
CA ARG A 222 -15.93 -3.61 13.89
C ARG A 222 -14.65 -3.64 13.05
N ASN A 223 -14.75 -3.28 11.76
CA ASN A 223 -13.60 -3.25 10.85
C ASN A 223 -12.51 -2.26 11.33
N LEU A 224 -12.91 -1.08 11.83
CA LEU A 224 -11.97 -0.10 12.38
C LEU A 224 -11.37 -0.59 13.70
N ASN A 225 -12.11 -1.29 14.56
CA ASN A 225 -11.56 -1.90 15.76
C ASN A 225 -10.53 -3.00 15.45
N HIS A 226 -10.78 -3.82 14.43
CA HIS A 226 -9.82 -4.81 13.95
C HIS A 226 -8.50 -4.15 13.54
N MET A 227 -8.57 -3.14 12.66
CA MET A 227 -7.39 -2.53 12.06
C MET A 227 -6.64 -1.56 12.98
N TYR A 228 -7.36 -0.73 13.75
CA TYR A 228 -6.75 0.36 14.51
C TYR A 228 -6.62 0.09 16.00
N ALA A 229 -7.49 -0.74 16.59
CA ALA A 229 -7.51 -0.99 18.03
C ALA A 229 -7.06 -2.41 18.41
N ALA A 230 -6.92 -3.33 17.44
CA ALA A 230 -6.68 -4.75 17.69
C ALA A 230 -7.75 -5.39 18.59
N ARG A 231 -9.03 -5.08 18.33
CA ARG A 231 -10.19 -5.54 19.12
C ARG A 231 -11.29 -6.07 18.23
N ASP A 232 -11.99 -7.13 18.66
CA ASP A 232 -13.19 -7.65 18.00
C ASP A 232 -14.47 -7.27 18.77
N ASP A 233 -14.82 -5.99 18.74
CA ASP A 233 -16.03 -5.47 19.37
C ASP A 233 -16.62 -4.29 18.56
N LEU A 234 -17.73 -3.72 19.05
CA LEU A 234 -18.38 -2.56 18.46
C LEU A 234 -18.08 -1.25 19.24
N SER A 235 -16.95 -1.21 19.96
CA SER A 235 -16.54 0.01 20.67
C SER A 235 -16.11 1.12 19.70
N TRP A 236 -15.95 2.34 20.22
CA TRP A 236 -15.55 3.51 19.42
C TRP A 236 -14.03 3.72 19.36
N TRP A 237 -13.22 2.83 19.96
CA TRP A 237 -11.77 2.99 20.04
C TRP A 237 -11.11 3.05 18.67
N GLY A 238 -11.38 2.06 17.82
CA GLY A 238 -10.83 1.99 16.46
C GLY A 238 -11.25 3.18 15.61
N PHE A 239 -12.50 3.64 15.76
CA PHE A 239 -12.98 4.85 15.08
C PHE A 239 -12.22 6.10 15.53
N GLY A 240 -12.01 6.28 16.84
CA GLY A 240 -11.26 7.43 17.37
C GLY A 240 -9.81 7.47 16.87
N ILE A 241 -9.13 6.32 16.86
CA ILE A 241 -7.75 6.21 16.35
C ILE A 241 -7.72 6.46 14.83
N PHE A 242 -8.70 5.96 14.08
CA PHE A 242 -8.85 6.25 12.65
C PHE A 242 -9.08 7.74 12.38
N ALA A 243 -9.95 8.41 13.14
CA ALA A 243 -10.18 9.84 13.00
C ALA A 243 -8.89 10.64 13.25
N LEU A 244 -8.12 10.27 14.28
CA LEU A 244 -6.81 10.87 14.57
C LEU A 244 -5.83 10.63 13.41
N SER A 245 -5.80 9.43 12.84
CA SER A 245 -4.91 9.10 11.72
C SER A 245 -5.21 9.96 10.49
N LEU A 246 -6.49 10.19 10.18
CA LEU A 246 -6.92 11.10 9.10
C LEU A 246 -6.46 12.53 9.35
N ILE A 247 -6.55 13.04 10.58
CA ILE A 247 -6.08 14.38 10.93
C ILE A 247 -4.58 14.49 10.69
N VAL A 248 -3.78 13.52 11.15
CA VAL A 248 -2.32 13.51 10.95
C VAL A 248 -1.98 13.48 9.45
N MET A 249 -2.66 12.65 8.67
CA MET A 249 -2.48 12.56 7.22
C MET A 249 -2.86 13.87 6.52
N ALA A 250 -3.96 14.52 6.92
CA ALA A 250 -4.38 15.80 6.36
C ALA A 250 -3.39 16.92 6.70
N VAL A 251 -2.90 16.98 7.94
CA VAL A 251 -1.87 17.95 8.36
C VAL A 251 -0.59 17.75 7.55
N ALA A 252 -0.11 16.51 7.40
CA ALA A 252 1.07 16.21 6.60
C ALA A 252 0.88 16.57 5.12
N TRP A 253 -0.30 16.31 4.56
CA TRP A 253 -0.65 16.72 3.20
C TRP A 253 -0.56 18.23 3.03
N ILE A 254 -1.16 19.01 3.93
CA ILE A 254 -1.13 20.48 3.88
C ILE A 254 0.30 21.00 4.10
N ALA A 255 1.05 20.38 5.01
CA ALA A 255 2.43 20.75 5.34
C ALA A 255 3.42 20.46 4.21
N ALA A 256 3.14 19.49 3.32
CA ALA A 256 3.97 19.16 2.15
C ALA A 256 3.85 20.22 1.02
N LYS A 257 4.06 21.49 1.36
CA LYS A 257 4.19 22.64 0.46
C LYS A 257 5.68 22.97 0.21
N PRO A 258 6.04 23.57 -0.95
CA PRO A 258 7.44 23.77 -1.33
C PRO A 258 8.31 24.45 -0.28
N ALA A 259 7.80 25.48 0.41
CA ALA A 259 8.57 26.19 1.44
C ALA A 259 9.06 25.26 2.57
N ILE A 260 8.18 24.42 3.10
CA ILE A 260 8.51 23.48 4.19
C ILE A 260 9.42 22.38 3.66
N LEU A 261 9.09 21.82 2.48
CA LEU A 261 9.91 20.78 1.85
C LEU A 261 11.33 21.27 1.54
N SER A 262 11.50 22.53 1.11
CA SER A 262 12.82 23.13 0.91
C SER A 262 13.61 23.25 2.21
N SER A 263 12.98 23.63 3.32
CA SER A 263 13.64 23.66 4.63
C SER A 263 14.10 22.26 5.07
N LEU A 264 13.24 21.25 4.93
CA LEU A 264 13.58 19.85 5.25
C LEU A 264 14.68 19.30 4.35
N ALA A 265 14.60 19.56 3.04
CA ALA A 265 15.61 19.15 2.08
C ALA A 265 16.96 19.80 2.36
N GLY A 266 16.97 21.04 2.88
CA GLY A 266 18.15 21.76 3.32
C GLY A 266 18.96 21.05 4.42
N LEU A 267 18.33 20.17 5.21
CA LEU A 267 19.02 19.40 6.26
C LEU A 267 19.96 18.34 5.68
N THR A 268 19.70 17.87 4.46
CA THR A 268 20.44 16.76 3.82
C THR A 268 21.20 17.19 2.56
N GLY A 269 21.09 18.45 2.15
CA GLY A 269 21.72 18.96 0.94
C GLY A 269 21.49 20.45 0.72
N SER A 270 21.96 20.95 -0.42
CA SER A 270 21.74 22.32 -0.84
C SER A 270 20.45 22.43 -1.67
N VAL A 271 19.65 23.46 -1.42
CA VAL A 271 18.41 23.75 -2.14
C VAL A 271 18.55 25.07 -2.90
N ARG A 272 18.25 25.07 -4.20
CA ARG A 272 18.29 26.25 -5.06
C ARG A 272 17.01 26.33 -5.89
N ARG A 273 16.46 27.54 -6.07
CA ARG A 273 15.32 27.77 -6.96
C ARG A 273 15.73 27.59 -8.42
#